data_AF-A0A447U319-F1
#
_entry.id   AF-A0A447U319-F1
#
_cell.length_a   1.000
_cell.length_b   1.000
_cell.length_c   1.000
_cell.angle_alpha   90.00
_cell.angle_beta   90.00
_cell.angle_gamma   90.00
#
_symmetry.space_group_name_H-M   'P 1'
#
loop_
_entity.id
_entity.type
_entity.pdbx_description
1 polymer ?
#
loop_
_entity_poly.entity_id
_entity_poly.type
_entity_poly.pdbx_seq_one_letter_code
_entity_poly.pdbx_strand_id
1 'polypeptide(L)'
;MPHNGNILPAVETLRIPVQYLANMLSAGDTGPVIRALKRMMAMRHYMRSQTVEGVTDTRAIEEVGLSIQQVEEMYRYLAIANYEDRFVIPTSHREMARDAFPERNGCGFTFGDGCHGSDTKFNLFNSSRIDAINITEVRDKAEGGIMQILKAIGLLMEYPDDELWECRDEALALIQHDAPMLADFTRELLYAPLLDKQAEWCEVFDRGRATSLLLFEHVHAESRDRGQAMVDLLSQYETVGLQLNCRELPDHLPLYLEYLSVLPEAEAREGLQNIAPILALLGGRLKQRGAPWYQLFDALLTLAGSTLTSDSVTKKIIQESRDDTRQALDAVWEEEQVKFIEDNATTCDSSPLHHYQRRFSQDAAPQYVDVSAGGPK
;
A
#
# COMPACT_ATOMS: atom_id res chain seq x y z
N MET A 1 -14.10 47.07 -14.61
CA MET A 1 -14.58 46.69 -13.28
C MET A 1 -15.52 47.79 -12.82
N PRO A 2 -16.75 47.49 -12.40
CA PRO A 2 -17.68 48.52 -11.94
C PRO A 2 -17.09 49.28 -10.74
N HIS A 3 -16.96 50.60 -10.86
CA HIS A 3 -16.37 51.51 -9.88
C HIS A 3 -17.24 51.74 -8.61
N ASN A 4 -18.15 50.81 -8.30
CA ASN A 4 -19.05 50.95 -7.16
C ASN A 4 -18.42 50.34 -5.90
N GLY A 5 -17.75 51.16 -5.08
CA GLY A 5 -17.55 50.91 -3.65
C GLY A 5 -16.92 49.57 -3.23
N ASN A 6 -16.26 48.87 -4.14
CA ASN A 6 -15.80 47.50 -3.90
C ASN A 6 -14.55 47.49 -3.03
N ILE A 7 -14.64 46.75 -1.93
CA ILE A 7 -13.55 46.49 -0.97
C ILE A 7 -12.37 45.74 -1.63
N LEU A 8 -12.58 45.13 -2.79
CA LEU A 8 -11.57 44.42 -3.54
C LEU A 8 -10.78 45.38 -4.47
N PRO A 9 -9.43 45.35 -4.43
CA PRO A 9 -8.60 46.26 -5.20
C PRO A 9 -8.76 46.04 -6.71
N ALA A 10 -8.64 47.12 -7.49
CA ALA A 10 -8.55 47.04 -8.95
C ALA A 10 -7.12 46.68 -9.38
N VAL A 11 -6.93 46.10 -10.56
CA VAL A 11 -5.59 45.70 -11.07
C VAL A 11 -4.64 46.90 -11.13
N GLU A 12 -5.18 48.07 -11.45
CA GLU A 12 -4.45 49.33 -11.55
C GLU A 12 -3.98 49.87 -10.18
N THR A 13 -4.49 49.33 -9.07
CA THR A 13 -4.15 49.72 -7.70
C THR A 13 -3.16 48.77 -7.02
N LEU A 14 -2.69 47.74 -7.74
CA LEU A 14 -1.72 46.79 -7.20
C LEU A 14 -0.36 47.46 -6.98
N ARG A 15 0.28 47.17 -5.84
CA ARG A 15 1.59 47.75 -5.46
C ARG A 15 2.73 47.28 -6.36
N ILE A 16 2.65 46.06 -6.89
CA ILE A 16 3.69 45.47 -7.73
C ILE A 16 3.52 45.99 -9.16
N PRO A 17 4.54 46.61 -9.77
CA PRO A 17 4.45 47.10 -11.14
C PRO A 17 4.16 45.96 -12.12
N VAL A 18 3.10 46.09 -12.91
CA VAL A 18 2.74 45.08 -13.93
C VAL A 18 3.88 44.85 -14.92
N GLN A 19 4.65 45.89 -15.26
CA GLN A 19 5.81 45.77 -16.14
C GLN A 19 6.89 44.84 -15.59
N TYR A 20 7.07 44.79 -14.27
CA TYR A 20 8.03 43.89 -13.64
C TYR A 20 7.62 42.42 -13.85
N LEU A 21 6.34 42.10 -13.64
CA LEU A 21 5.80 40.76 -13.88
C LEU A 21 5.86 40.39 -15.36
N ALA A 22 5.60 41.34 -16.25
CA ALA A 22 5.68 41.14 -17.69
C ALA A 22 7.10 40.78 -18.15
N ASN A 23 8.11 41.47 -17.62
CA ASN A 23 9.51 41.17 -17.93
C ASN A 23 9.91 39.75 -17.49
N MET A 24 9.32 39.24 -16.40
CA MET A 24 9.62 37.90 -15.86
C MET A 24 8.86 36.78 -16.57
N LEU A 25 7.58 36.98 -16.90
CA LEU A 25 6.66 35.90 -17.28
C LEU A 25 6.25 35.93 -18.77
N SER A 26 6.42 37.07 -19.45
CA SER A 26 5.89 37.27 -20.81
C SER A 26 6.80 38.14 -21.69
N ALA A 27 8.12 38.09 -21.47
CA ALA A 27 9.14 38.79 -22.27
C ALA A 27 8.88 40.31 -22.44
N GLY A 28 8.26 40.94 -21.43
CA GLY A 28 7.95 42.38 -21.39
C GLY A 28 6.54 42.75 -21.86
N ASP A 29 5.74 41.80 -22.38
CA ASP A 29 4.34 42.05 -22.76
C ASP A 29 3.41 42.06 -21.54
N THR A 30 2.79 43.20 -21.25
CA THR A 30 1.88 43.37 -20.10
C THR A 30 0.48 42.77 -20.32
N GLY A 31 0.08 42.54 -21.57
CA GLY A 31 -1.27 42.07 -21.91
C GLY A 31 -1.67 40.76 -21.23
N PRO A 32 -0.87 39.68 -21.34
CA PRO A 32 -1.16 38.40 -20.69
C PRO A 32 -1.25 38.49 -19.17
N VAL A 33 -0.39 39.30 -18.54
CA VAL A 33 -0.33 39.47 -17.09
C VAL A 33 -1.57 40.20 -16.58
N ILE A 34 -1.96 41.31 -17.22
CA ILE A 34 -3.17 42.05 -16.85
C ILE A 34 -4.40 41.16 -16.99
N ARG A 35 -4.47 40.36 -18.06
CA ARG A 35 -5.58 39.42 -18.29
C ARG A 35 -5.68 38.38 -17.17
N ALA A 36 -4.57 37.78 -16.74
CA ALA A 36 -4.55 36.82 -15.64
C ALA A 36 -5.01 37.46 -14.33
N LEU A 37 -4.49 38.63 -13.98
CA LEU A 37 -4.85 39.35 -12.76
C LEU A 37 -6.33 39.76 -12.73
N LYS A 38 -6.86 40.27 -13.85
CA LYS A 38 -8.29 40.62 -13.96
C LYS A 38 -9.20 39.41 -13.78
N ARG A 39 -8.83 38.24 -14.32
CA ARG A 39 -9.57 36.99 -14.14
C ARG A 39 -9.56 36.50 -12.68
N MET A 40 -8.42 36.58 -12.00
CA MET A 40 -8.33 36.24 -10.56
C MET A 40 -9.20 37.16 -9.69
N MET A 41 -9.25 38.45 -10.01
CA MET A 41 -10.11 39.41 -9.33
C MET A 41 -11.59 39.19 -9.62
N ALA A 42 -11.95 38.88 -10.88
CA ALA A 42 -13.32 38.57 -11.27
C ALA A 42 -13.86 37.34 -10.52
N MET A 43 -13.04 36.28 -10.39
CA MET A 43 -13.38 35.11 -9.57
C MET A 43 -13.67 35.50 -8.11
N ARG A 44 -12.81 36.33 -7.50
CA ARG A 44 -13.01 36.80 -6.11
C ARG A 44 -14.30 37.60 -5.96
N HIS A 45 -14.61 38.47 -6.92
CA HIS A 45 -15.84 39.26 -6.91
C HIS A 45 -17.08 38.35 -7.00
N TYR A 46 -17.07 37.39 -7.92
CA TYR A 46 -18.16 36.43 -8.10
C TYR A 46 -18.39 35.58 -6.86
N MET A 47 -17.34 34.93 -6.33
CA MET A 47 -17.47 34.08 -5.15
C MET A 47 -17.91 34.86 -3.91
N ARG A 48 -17.50 36.12 -3.77
CA ARG A 48 -17.97 37.00 -2.68
C ARG A 48 -19.46 37.33 -2.83
N SER A 49 -19.93 37.67 -4.03
CA SER A 49 -21.35 37.96 -4.27
C SER A 49 -22.24 36.78 -3.84
N GLN A 50 -21.80 35.55 -4.12
CA GLN A 50 -22.52 34.35 -3.68
C GLN A 50 -22.43 34.10 -2.17
N THR A 51 -21.21 34.13 -1.59
CA THR A 51 -20.97 33.71 -0.21
C THR A 51 -21.35 34.75 0.85
N VAL A 52 -21.22 36.03 0.53
CA VAL A 52 -21.44 37.14 1.48
C VAL A 52 -22.78 37.81 1.24
N GLU A 53 -23.11 38.11 -0.03
CA GLU A 53 -24.29 38.89 -0.40
C GLU A 53 -25.50 38.00 -0.75
N GLY A 54 -25.28 36.70 -0.99
CA GLY A 54 -26.33 35.76 -1.36
C GLY A 54 -26.93 36.02 -2.75
N VAL A 55 -26.23 36.76 -3.61
CA VAL A 55 -26.69 37.17 -4.94
C VAL A 55 -25.71 36.68 -6.00
N THR A 56 -26.22 36.19 -7.13
CA THR A 56 -25.39 35.79 -8.28
C THR A 56 -25.10 37.00 -9.17
N ASP A 57 -23.96 37.67 -8.95
CA ASP A 57 -23.51 38.79 -9.79
C ASP A 57 -22.46 38.36 -10.83
N THR A 58 -22.85 38.30 -12.10
CA THR A 58 -22.00 37.85 -13.21
C THR A 58 -21.24 38.96 -13.93
N ARG A 59 -21.45 40.23 -13.58
CA ARG A 59 -20.89 41.36 -14.34
C ARG A 59 -19.36 41.33 -14.44
N ALA A 60 -18.69 40.96 -13.34
CA ALA A 60 -17.24 40.90 -13.28
C ALA A 60 -16.64 39.75 -14.11
N ILE A 61 -17.35 38.64 -14.24
CA ILE A 61 -16.90 37.46 -15.00
C ILE A 61 -17.17 37.64 -16.50
N GLU A 62 -18.27 38.30 -16.87
CA GLU A 62 -18.60 38.67 -18.25
C GLU A 62 -17.57 39.64 -18.84
N GLU A 63 -17.13 40.64 -18.06
CA GLU A 63 -16.12 41.62 -18.49
C GLU A 63 -14.78 40.97 -18.89
N VAL A 64 -14.42 39.86 -18.26
CA VAL A 64 -13.16 39.13 -18.53
C VAL A 64 -13.35 37.91 -19.44
N GLY A 65 -14.56 37.73 -19.96
CA GLY A 65 -14.93 36.64 -20.86
C GLY A 65 -14.82 35.26 -20.21
N LEU A 66 -15.24 35.13 -18.95
CA LEU A 66 -15.34 33.85 -18.25
C LEU A 66 -16.80 33.44 -18.07
N SER A 67 -17.07 32.15 -18.25
CA SER A 67 -18.36 31.54 -17.89
C SER A 67 -18.41 31.19 -16.39
N ILE A 68 -19.62 30.99 -15.87
CA ILE A 68 -19.83 30.53 -14.49
C ILE A 68 -19.08 29.23 -14.21
N GLN A 69 -19.20 28.24 -15.11
CA GLN A 69 -18.52 26.94 -14.96
C GLN A 69 -17.01 27.08 -14.85
N GLN A 70 -16.40 27.92 -15.70
CA GLN A 70 -14.96 28.18 -15.63
C GLN A 70 -14.54 28.82 -14.30
N VAL A 71 -15.38 29.69 -13.74
CA VAL A 71 -15.08 30.35 -12.47
C VAL A 71 -15.22 29.39 -11.30
N GLU A 72 -16.20 28.49 -11.34
CA GLU A 72 -16.37 27.42 -10.35
C GLU A 72 -15.22 26.41 -10.40
N GLU A 73 -14.78 26.00 -11.60
CA GLU A 73 -13.57 25.18 -11.76
C GLU A 73 -12.32 25.92 -11.28
N MET A 74 -12.14 27.19 -11.65
CA MET A 74 -11.03 28.00 -11.14
C MET A 74 -11.05 28.06 -9.62
N TYR A 75 -12.22 28.20 -8.99
CA TYR A 75 -12.34 28.19 -7.53
C TYR A 75 -11.99 26.81 -6.94
N ARG A 76 -12.44 25.73 -7.56
CA ARG A 76 -12.07 24.35 -7.18
C ARG A 76 -10.55 24.16 -7.22
N TYR A 77 -9.88 24.50 -8.32
CA TYR A 77 -8.44 24.28 -8.48
C TYR A 77 -7.56 25.26 -7.69
N LEU A 78 -7.96 26.53 -7.55
CA LEU A 78 -7.11 27.58 -6.98
C LEU A 78 -7.40 27.90 -5.52
N ALA A 79 -8.63 27.66 -5.04
CA ALA A 79 -9.02 27.98 -3.66
C ALA A 79 -9.20 26.72 -2.80
N ILE A 80 -9.96 25.73 -3.28
CA ILE A 80 -10.10 24.44 -2.56
C ILE A 80 -8.80 23.64 -2.72
N ALA A 81 -8.33 23.49 -3.95
CA ALA A 81 -7.05 22.90 -4.31
C ALA A 81 -6.83 21.52 -3.66
N ASN A 82 -7.79 20.61 -3.86
CA ASN A 82 -7.68 19.21 -3.45
C ASN A 82 -6.41 18.57 -4.03
N TYR A 83 -5.89 17.53 -3.37
CA TYR A 83 -4.61 16.94 -3.74
C TYR A 83 -4.61 16.38 -5.18
N GLU A 84 -5.64 15.63 -5.55
CA GLU A 84 -5.84 15.04 -6.88
C GLU A 84 -5.95 16.09 -7.98
N ASP A 85 -6.41 17.29 -7.62
CA ASP A 85 -6.57 18.42 -8.52
C ASP A 85 -5.27 19.25 -8.67
N ARG A 86 -4.38 19.22 -7.66
CA ARG A 86 -3.09 19.93 -7.69
C ARG A 86 -2.03 19.20 -8.50
N PHE A 87 -1.98 17.88 -8.39
CA PHE A 87 -0.91 17.06 -8.95
C PHE A 87 -1.45 15.98 -9.87
N VAL A 88 -1.50 16.27 -11.17
CA VAL A 88 -1.82 15.30 -12.21
C VAL A 88 -0.52 14.74 -12.78
N ILE A 89 0.19 13.95 -11.98
CA ILE A 89 1.49 13.36 -12.34
C ILE A 89 1.25 11.89 -12.76
N PRO A 90 1.28 11.57 -14.06
CA PRO A 90 1.19 10.19 -14.50
C PRO A 90 2.47 9.41 -14.14
N THR A 91 2.34 8.10 -14.04
CA THR A 91 3.49 7.20 -13.87
C THR A 91 4.45 7.32 -15.06
N SER A 92 5.75 7.43 -14.79
CA SER A 92 6.76 7.53 -15.86
C SER A 92 7.09 6.18 -16.54
N HIS A 93 6.35 5.12 -16.22
CA HIS A 93 6.45 3.80 -16.82
C HIS A 93 7.88 3.21 -16.87
N ARG A 94 8.57 3.17 -15.72
CA ARG A 94 9.96 2.68 -15.62
C ARG A 94 10.09 1.20 -15.96
N GLU A 95 9.02 0.44 -15.78
CA GLU A 95 8.87 -0.98 -16.11
C GLU A 95 8.97 -1.28 -17.60
N MET A 96 8.69 -0.32 -18.48
CA MET A 96 8.75 -0.54 -19.93
C MET A 96 10.18 -0.60 -20.48
N ALA A 97 11.16 -0.05 -19.76
CA ALA A 97 12.53 0.11 -20.25
C ALA A 97 13.57 -0.67 -19.43
N ARG A 98 13.18 -1.25 -18.30
CA ARG A 98 14.06 -1.97 -17.36
C ARG A 98 13.32 -3.13 -16.72
N ASP A 99 14.06 -4.14 -16.30
CA ASP A 99 13.55 -5.16 -15.40
C ASP A 99 13.24 -4.53 -14.04
N ALA A 100 12.01 -4.06 -13.87
CA ALA A 100 11.57 -3.35 -12.66
C ALA A 100 11.52 -4.25 -11.42
N PHE A 101 11.35 -5.55 -11.61
CA PHE A 101 11.29 -6.52 -10.53
C PHE A 101 12.63 -6.65 -9.77
N PRO A 102 13.78 -6.89 -10.44
CA PRO A 102 15.09 -6.83 -9.78
C PRO A 102 15.40 -5.46 -9.16
N GLU A 103 15.11 -4.37 -9.87
CA GLU A 103 15.42 -3.01 -9.41
C GLU A 103 14.62 -2.65 -8.15
N ARG A 104 13.32 -2.99 -8.07
CA ARG A 104 12.50 -2.80 -6.86
C ARG A 104 13.13 -3.45 -5.63
N ASN A 105 13.69 -4.65 -5.81
CA ASN A 105 14.14 -5.48 -4.70
C ASN A 105 15.57 -5.18 -4.23
N GLY A 106 16.43 -4.69 -5.13
CA GLY A 106 17.84 -4.40 -4.80
C GLY A 106 18.18 -2.91 -4.69
N CYS A 107 17.32 -2.01 -5.17
CA CYS A 107 17.65 -0.59 -5.19
C CYS A 107 17.77 0.00 -3.77
N GLY A 108 18.82 0.78 -3.54
CA GLY A 108 19.09 1.45 -2.24
C GLY A 108 20.15 0.77 -1.37
N PHE A 109 20.53 -0.47 -1.67
CA PHE A 109 21.62 -1.16 -0.97
C PHE A 109 22.99 -0.83 -1.55
N THR A 110 23.54 0.33 -1.16
CA THR A 110 24.86 0.79 -1.62
C THR A 110 26.03 0.14 -0.87
N PHE A 111 26.05 -1.18 -0.77
CA PHE A 111 27.18 -1.93 -0.17
C PHE A 111 28.42 -1.95 -1.07
N GLY A 112 28.33 -1.39 -2.28
CA GLY A 112 29.46 -1.28 -3.20
C GLY A 112 29.74 -2.58 -3.94
N ASP A 113 28.74 -3.17 -4.61
CA ASP A 113 28.87 -4.44 -5.33
C ASP A 113 29.80 -4.41 -6.56
N GLY A 114 30.21 -3.20 -6.99
CA GLY A 114 31.13 -2.98 -8.11
C GLY A 114 30.54 -3.33 -9.48
N CYS A 115 29.22 -3.55 -9.57
CA CYS A 115 28.55 -4.04 -10.77
C CYS A 115 27.50 -3.05 -11.33
N HIS A 116 27.25 -1.93 -10.66
CA HIS A 116 26.38 -0.86 -11.15
C HIS A 116 27.04 -0.07 -12.30
N GLY A 117 26.30 0.18 -13.40
CA GLY A 117 26.73 1.07 -14.50
C GLY A 117 27.42 0.42 -15.72
N SER A 118 27.49 -0.91 -15.79
CA SER A 118 27.98 -1.66 -16.96
C SER A 118 27.00 -2.75 -17.40
N ASP A 119 26.90 -3.04 -18.69
CA ASP A 119 26.00 -4.08 -19.22
C ASP A 119 26.63 -5.49 -19.16
N THR A 120 27.94 -5.58 -18.94
CA THR A 120 28.68 -6.84 -18.93
C THR A 120 28.62 -7.50 -17.55
N LYS A 121 28.22 -8.78 -17.51
CA LYS A 121 28.16 -9.60 -16.27
C LYS A 121 29.52 -9.88 -15.63
N PHE A 122 30.62 -9.79 -16.40
CA PHE A 122 31.97 -10.03 -15.91
C PHE A 122 32.49 -8.84 -15.08
N ASN A 123 33.02 -9.12 -13.90
CA ASN A 123 33.79 -8.16 -13.11
C ASN A 123 35.04 -8.85 -12.52
N LEU A 124 36.09 -8.08 -12.24
CA LEU A 124 37.36 -8.61 -11.71
C LEU A 124 37.25 -9.18 -10.29
N PHE A 125 36.21 -8.81 -9.55
CA PHE A 125 36.06 -9.13 -8.12
C PHE A 125 35.19 -10.36 -7.87
N ASN A 126 34.79 -11.08 -8.92
CA ASN A 126 33.89 -12.23 -8.85
C ASN A 126 32.63 -11.92 -8.01
N SER A 127 32.14 -10.69 -8.11
CA SER A 127 30.95 -10.16 -7.44
C SER A 127 29.72 -10.35 -8.34
N SER A 128 28.54 -10.11 -7.81
CA SER A 128 27.30 -10.10 -8.60
C SER A 128 26.46 -8.87 -8.26
N ARG A 129 25.62 -8.43 -9.20
CA ARG A 129 24.68 -7.33 -8.96
C ARG A 129 23.71 -7.72 -7.86
N ILE A 130 23.59 -6.86 -6.84
CA ILE A 130 22.65 -7.05 -5.73
C ILE A 130 21.19 -7.02 -6.25
N ASP A 131 20.95 -6.22 -7.29
CA ASP A 131 19.68 -6.08 -7.97
C ASP A 131 19.54 -7.04 -9.18
N ALA A 132 20.19 -8.20 -9.22
CA ALA A 132 20.03 -9.16 -10.32
C ALA A 132 19.72 -10.58 -9.81
N ILE A 133 19.00 -11.38 -10.61
CA ILE A 133 18.70 -12.78 -10.27
C ILE A 133 19.93 -13.65 -10.61
N ASN A 134 20.49 -14.31 -9.60
CA ASN A 134 21.46 -15.40 -9.76
C ASN A 134 21.08 -16.55 -8.82
N ILE A 135 20.53 -17.63 -9.38
CA ILE A 135 20.30 -18.88 -8.65
C ILE A 135 20.94 -19.98 -9.50
N THR A 136 21.91 -20.69 -8.93
CA THR A 136 22.54 -21.83 -9.63
C THR A 136 22.39 -23.18 -8.94
N GLU A 137 22.07 -23.28 -7.63
CA GLU A 137 21.91 -24.61 -6.99
C GLU A 137 20.91 -24.58 -5.82
N VAL A 138 19.86 -25.41 -5.90
CA VAL A 138 18.96 -25.75 -4.77
C VAL A 138 19.34 -27.16 -4.30
N ARG A 139 19.58 -27.35 -3.00
CA ARG A 139 19.93 -28.67 -2.43
C ARG A 139 18.68 -29.52 -2.18
N ASP A 140 18.62 -30.68 -2.82
CA ASP A 140 17.63 -31.73 -2.59
C ASP A 140 17.77 -32.36 -1.19
N LYS A 141 16.95 -31.92 -0.23
CA LYS A 141 16.57 -32.72 0.95
C LYS A 141 15.17 -32.32 1.44
N ALA A 142 14.13 -32.95 0.92
CA ALA A 142 12.81 -32.96 1.56
C ALA A 142 12.03 -34.22 1.12
N GLU A 143 12.11 -35.30 1.92
CA GLU A 143 11.24 -36.47 1.79
C GLU A 143 10.13 -36.38 2.86
N GLY A 144 8.92 -35.97 2.47
CA GLY A 144 7.73 -35.96 3.32
C GLY A 144 6.54 -35.21 2.69
N GLY A 145 5.38 -35.87 2.53
CA GLY A 145 4.20 -35.29 1.85
C GLY A 145 3.57 -34.06 2.51
N ILE A 146 3.66 -33.95 3.85
CA ILE A 146 3.18 -32.75 4.58
C ILE A 146 4.05 -31.51 4.31
N MET A 147 5.28 -31.69 3.85
CA MET A 147 6.22 -30.61 3.58
C MET A 147 5.98 -30.00 2.20
N GLN A 148 5.69 -30.85 1.21
CA GLN A 148 5.40 -30.42 -0.15
C GLN A 148 4.09 -29.62 -0.21
N ILE A 149 3.09 -29.99 0.59
CA ILE A 149 1.82 -29.26 0.61
C ILE A 149 1.94 -27.85 1.20
N LEU A 150 2.81 -27.61 2.18
CA LEU A 150 3.02 -26.26 2.73
C LEU A 150 3.62 -25.32 1.68
N LYS A 151 4.59 -25.80 0.91
CA LYS A 151 5.13 -25.04 -0.24
C LYS A 151 4.05 -24.77 -1.28
N ALA A 152 3.26 -25.77 -1.63
CA ALA A 152 2.20 -25.63 -2.61
C ALA A 152 1.13 -24.61 -2.16
N ILE A 153 0.74 -24.61 -0.88
CA ILE A 153 -0.18 -23.60 -0.33
C ILE A 153 0.47 -22.22 -0.34
N GLY A 154 1.77 -22.11 0.01
CA GLY A 154 2.53 -20.86 -0.08
C GLY A 154 2.51 -20.26 -1.49
N LEU A 155 2.78 -21.07 -2.52
CA LEU A 155 2.72 -20.64 -3.92
C LEU A 155 1.35 -20.13 -4.35
N LEU A 156 0.25 -20.73 -3.84
CA LEU A 156 -1.11 -20.25 -4.13
C LEU A 156 -1.48 -18.95 -3.39
N MET A 157 -0.70 -18.57 -2.37
CA MET A 157 -0.83 -17.31 -1.65
C MET A 157 0.01 -16.19 -2.26
N GLU A 158 1.07 -16.52 -2.98
CA GLU A 158 1.94 -15.55 -3.67
C GLU A 158 1.21 -14.80 -4.78
N TYR A 159 1.82 -13.69 -5.21
CA TYR A 159 1.30 -12.91 -6.33
C TYR A 159 1.27 -13.79 -7.60
N PRO A 160 0.11 -13.91 -8.27
CA PRO A 160 0.00 -14.67 -9.51
C PRO A 160 1.01 -14.24 -10.56
N ASP A 161 1.84 -15.16 -11.04
CA ASP A 161 2.84 -14.91 -12.07
C ASP A 161 2.77 -15.91 -13.22
N ASP A 162 3.56 -15.63 -14.27
CA ASP A 162 3.60 -16.48 -15.46
C ASP A 162 4.18 -17.87 -15.14
N GLU A 163 5.14 -17.99 -14.21
CA GLU A 163 5.78 -19.26 -13.85
C GLU A 163 4.78 -20.26 -13.26
N LEU A 164 3.94 -19.82 -12.31
CA LEU A 164 2.89 -20.66 -11.73
C LEU A 164 1.80 -21.00 -12.76
N TRP A 165 1.47 -20.08 -13.66
CA TRP A 165 0.47 -20.31 -14.71
C TRP A 165 0.95 -21.29 -15.79
N GLU A 166 2.24 -21.25 -16.13
CA GLU A 166 2.88 -22.22 -17.03
C GLU A 166 2.91 -23.62 -16.39
N CYS A 167 3.14 -23.71 -15.08
CA CYS A 167 3.19 -24.97 -14.32
C CYS A 167 1.84 -25.40 -13.72
N ARG A 168 0.72 -24.79 -14.14
CA ARG A 168 -0.58 -24.94 -13.47
C ARG A 168 -1.10 -26.38 -13.35
N ASP A 169 -0.80 -27.22 -14.34
CA ASP A 169 -1.28 -28.61 -14.35
C ASP A 169 -0.53 -29.46 -13.32
N GLU A 170 0.76 -29.20 -13.13
CA GLU A 170 1.59 -29.85 -12.11
C GLU A 170 1.19 -29.38 -10.70
N ALA A 171 1.00 -28.06 -10.53
CA ALA A 171 0.51 -27.49 -9.27
C ALA A 171 -0.86 -28.05 -8.88
N LEU A 172 -1.80 -28.14 -9.84
CA LEU A 172 -3.12 -28.71 -9.60
C LEU A 172 -3.05 -30.20 -9.27
N ALA A 173 -2.20 -30.97 -9.93
CA ALA A 173 -2.02 -32.41 -9.66
C ALA A 173 -1.47 -32.65 -8.24
N LEU A 174 -0.48 -31.86 -7.82
CA LEU A 174 0.09 -31.90 -6.47
C LEU A 174 -1.00 -31.60 -5.41
N ILE A 175 -1.77 -30.54 -5.61
CA ILE A 175 -2.85 -30.18 -4.69
C ILE A 175 -3.94 -31.26 -4.66
N GLN A 176 -4.31 -31.84 -5.80
CA GLN A 176 -5.33 -32.91 -5.84
C GLN A 176 -4.90 -34.14 -5.05
N HIS A 177 -3.60 -34.46 -5.03
CA HIS A 177 -3.06 -35.58 -4.30
C HIS A 177 -2.97 -35.31 -2.79
N ASP A 178 -2.33 -34.21 -2.40
CA ASP A 178 -1.99 -33.94 -0.99
C ASP A 178 -3.03 -33.10 -0.24
N ALA A 179 -3.81 -32.28 -0.95
CA ALA A 179 -4.86 -31.44 -0.37
C ALA A 179 -6.12 -31.37 -1.25
N PRO A 180 -6.87 -32.49 -1.40
CA PRO A 180 -8.02 -32.57 -2.30
C PRO A 180 -9.12 -31.54 -1.98
N MET A 181 -9.19 -31.05 -0.74
CA MET A 181 -10.13 -29.99 -0.33
C MET A 181 -9.87 -28.65 -1.03
N LEU A 182 -8.66 -28.39 -1.52
CA LEU A 182 -8.27 -27.18 -2.24
C LEU A 182 -8.37 -27.34 -3.76
N ALA A 183 -8.63 -28.56 -4.27
CA ALA A 183 -8.56 -28.85 -5.69
C ALA A 183 -9.49 -27.98 -6.55
N ASP A 184 -10.71 -27.73 -6.08
CA ASP A 184 -11.67 -26.89 -6.80
C ASP A 184 -11.24 -25.42 -6.78
N PHE A 185 -10.82 -24.90 -5.63
CA PHE A 185 -10.25 -23.56 -5.49
C PHE A 185 -9.04 -23.35 -6.41
N THR A 186 -8.07 -24.26 -6.37
CA THR A 186 -6.84 -24.18 -7.18
C THR A 186 -7.17 -24.23 -8.66
N ARG A 187 -8.12 -25.07 -9.08
CA ARG A 187 -8.57 -25.12 -10.47
C ARG A 187 -9.20 -23.80 -10.89
N GLU A 188 -10.09 -23.25 -10.10
CA GLU A 188 -10.74 -21.95 -10.38
C GLU A 188 -9.72 -20.80 -10.45
N LEU A 189 -8.72 -20.81 -9.58
CA LEU A 189 -7.65 -19.80 -9.56
C LEU A 189 -6.77 -19.89 -10.81
N LEU A 190 -6.16 -21.05 -11.06
CA LEU A 190 -5.11 -21.20 -12.08
C LEU A 190 -5.61 -21.26 -13.52
N TYR A 191 -6.90 -21.54 -13.73
CA TYR A 191 -7.51 -21.55 -15.07
C TYR A 191 -8.21 -20.24 -15.44
N ALA A 192 -8.23 -19.26 -14.54
CA ALA A 192 -8.68 -17.92 -14.85
C ALA A 192 -7.61 -17.10 -15.60
N PRO A 193 -7.99 -16.02 -16.30
CA PRO A 193 -7.02 -15.12 -16.90
C PRO A 193 -6.08 -14.52 -15.85
N LEU A 194 -4.77 -14.60 -16.11
CA LEU A 194 -3.72 -14.21 -15.14
C LEU A 194 -3.90 -12.76 -14.66
N LEU A 195 -4.10 -11.81 -15.59
CA LEU A 195 -4.27 -10.39 -15.26
C LEU A 195 -5.47 -10.15 -14.32
N ASP A 196 -6.55 -10.90 -14.46
CA ASP A 196 -7.72 -10.77 -13.60
C ASP A 196 -7.38 -11.24 -12.17
N LYS A 197 -6.63 -12.34 -12.05
CA LYS A 197 -6.19 -12.86 -10.75
C LYS A 197 -5.12 -12.01 -10.10
N GLN A 198 -4.24 -11.38 -10.87
CA GLN A 198 -3.31 -10.37 -10.37
C GLN A 198 -4.04 -9.16 -9.79
N ALA A 199 -5.06 -8.65 -10.51
CA ALA A 199 -5.87 -7.53 -10.02
C ALA A 199 -6.64 -7.89 -8.74
N GLU A 200 -7.31 -9.06 -8.72
CA GLU A 200 -8.00 -9.56 -7.53
C GLU A 200 -7.04 -9.74 -6.35
N TRP A 201 -5.84 -10.28 -6.57
CA TRP A 201 -4.83 -10.47 -5.52
C TRP A 201 -4.43 -9.14 -4.90
N CYS A 202 -4.13 -8.12 -5.73
CA CYS A 202 -3.81 -6.78 -5.22
C CYS A 202 -4.98 -6.18 -4.42
N GLU A 203 -6.22 -6.40 -4.88
CA GLU A 203 -7.40 -5.92 -4.15
C GLU A 203 -7.58 -6.60 -2.78
N VAL A 204 -7.21 -7.87 -2.68
CA VAL A 204 -7.38 -8.66 -1.46
C VAL A 204 -6.23 -8.44 -0.48
N PHE A 205 -4.97 -8.44 -0.92
CA PHE A 205 -3.81 -8.53 -0.03
C PHE A 205 -2.98 -7.23 0.07
N ASP A 206 -2.96 -6.37 -0.97
CA ASP A 206 -2.09 -5.18 -1.01
C ASP A 206 -2.78 -3.86 -0.61
N ARG A 207 -4.10 -3.75 -0.77
CA ARG A 207 -4.81 -2.47 -0.56
C ARG A 207 -5.01 -2.07 0.89
N GLY A 208 -4.95 -3.01 1.81
CA GLY A 208 -5.26 -2.78 3.23
C GLY A 208 -4.42 -3.65 4.14
N ARG A 209 -4.32 -3.24 5.40
CA ARG A 209 -3.52 -3.91 6.44
C ARG A 209 -4.23 -5.13 7.00
N ALA A 210 -5.57 -5.11 7.06
CA ALA A 210 -6.37 -6.14 7.72
C ALA A 210 -6.22 -7.54 7.10
N THR A 211 -5.91 -7.62 5.81
CA THR A 211 -5.72 -8.87 5.06
C THR A 211 -4.28 -9.09 4.58
N SER A 212 -3.34 -8.23 4.98
CA SER A 212 -1.92 -8.35 4.66
C SER A 212 -1.38 -9.74 5.02
N LEU A 213 -0.52 -10.29 4.16
CA LEU A 213 0.16 -11.57 4.40
C LEU A 213 1.39 -11.45 5.32
N LEU A 214 1.63 -10.27 5.90
CA LEU A 214 2.72 -10.04 6.86
C LEU A 214 2.27 -10.44 8.27
N LEU A 215 2.87 -11.50 8.83
CA LEU A 215 2.48 -12.07 10.12
C LEU A 215 2.56 -11.05 11.27
N PHE A 216 3.65 -10.27 11.33
CA PHE A 216 3.85 -9.35 12.46
C PHE A 216 2.99 -8.10 12.40
N GLU A 217 2.40 -7.78 11.24
CA GLU A 217 1.42 -6.70 11.14
C GLU A 217 0.20 -6.97 12.03
N HIS A 218 -0.22 -8.24 12.15
CA HIS A 218 -1.37 -8.67 12.96
C HIS A 218 -1.06 -8.84 14.45
N VAL A 219 0.22 -8.78 14.84
CA VAL A 219 0.66 -8.98 16.23
C VAL A 219 1.21 -7.69 16.83
N HIS A 220 2.11 -7.02 16.10
CA HIS A 220 2.91 -5.91 16.58
C HIS A 220 2.57 -4.57 15.91
N ALA A 221 1.80 -4.56 14.81
CA ALA A 221 1.57 -3.36 13.98
C ALA A 221 2.89 -2.58 13.73
N GLU A 222 2.95 -1.29 14.06
CA GLU A 222 4.18 -0.45 13.96
C GLU A 222 5.01 -0.40 15.26
N SER A 223 4.83 -1.34 16.19
CA SER A 223 5.61 -1.34 17.43
C SER A 223 7.10 -1.58 17.14
N ARG A 224 7.96 -1.01 18.01
CA ARG A 224 9.41 -1.25 17.94
C ARG A 224 9.76 -2.72 18.12
N ASP A 225 8.87 -3.50 18.71
CA ASP A 225 9.02 -4.94 18.93
C ASP A 225 8.98 -5.72 17.61
N ARG A 226 8.33 -5.19 16.56
CA ARG A 226 8.32 -5.78 15.22
C ARG A 226 9.73 -5.94 14.66
N GLY A 227 10.58 -4.93 14.85
CA GLY A 227 11.96 -4.96 14.35
C GLY A 227 12.80 -6.06 15.01
N GLN A 228 12.63 -6.27 16.32
CA GLN A 228 13.33 -7.35 17.02
C GLN A 228 12.79 -8.73 16.59
N ALA A 229 11.47 -8.89 16.47
CA ALA A 229 10.86 -10.12 15.99
C ALA A 229 11.33 -10.51 14.58
N MET A 230 11.54 -9.53 13.69
CA MET A 230 12.14 -9.76 12.36
C MET A 230 13.58 -10.28 12.44
N VAL A 231 14.41 -9.72 13.32
CA VAL A 231 15.80 -10.18 13.52
C VAL A 231 15.84 -11.60 14.10
N ASP A 232 14.95 -11.90 15.04
CA ASP A 232 14.86 -13.22 15.66
C ASP A 232 14.42 -14.27 14.63
N LEU A 233 13.46 -13.93 13.77
CA LEU A 233 12.98 -14.81 12.70
C LEU A 233 14.04 -15.03 11.61
N LEU A 234 14.77 -13.99 11.22
CA LEU A 234 15.92 -14.13 10.30
C LEU A 234 16.97 -15.08 10.87
N SER A 235 17.27 -14.97 12.16
CA SER A 235 18.22 -15.85 12.82
C SER A 235 17.75 -17.32 12.77
N GLN A 236 16.44 -17.57 12.93
CA GLN A 236 15.87 -18.92 12.78
C GLN A 236 16.02 -19.46 11.35
N TYR A 237 15.79 -18.65 10.33
CA TYR A 237 15.98 -19.06 8.93
C TYR A 237 17.45 -19.42 8.65
N GLU A 238 18.39 -18.62 9.15
CA GLU A 238 19.82 -18.89 9.02
C GLU A 238 20.24 -20.23 9.65
N THR A 239 19.64 -20.62 10.79
CA THR A 239 19.98 -21.90 11.46
C THR A 239 19.68 -23.14 10.62
N VAL A 240 18.70 -23.05 9.72
CA VAL A 240 18.34 -24.14 8.80
C VAL A 240 18.96 -23.97 7.41
N GLY A 241 19.80 -22.95 7.24
CA GLY A 241 20.50 -22.65 5.98
C GLY A 241 19.64 -21.94 4.95
N LEU A 242 18.47 -21.41 5.33
CA LEU A 242 17.67 -20.54 4.47
C LEU A 242 18.31 -19.16 4.44
N GLN A 243 18.77 -18.76 3.25
CA GLN A 243 19.27 -17.42 3.00
C GLN A 243 18.22 -16.65 2.21
N LEU A 244 17.65 -15.63 2.84
CA LEU A 244 16.67 -14.80 2.15
C LEU A 244 17.35 -13.98 1.07
N ASN A 245 16.77 -14.02 -0.13
CA ASN A 245 17.00 -12.99 -1.12
C ASN A 245 16.32 -11.70 -0.66
N CYS A 246 16.92 -10.53 -0.88
CA CYS A 246 16.54 -9.24 -0.29
C CYS A 246 15.14 -8.70 -0.70
N ARG A 247 14.33 -9.52 -1.37
CA ARG A 247 13.07 -9.17 -2.04
C ARG A 247 11.86 -9.24 -1.12
N GLU A 248 11.94 -10.05 -0.05
CA GLU A 248 10.80 -10.33 0.83
C GLU A 248 11.14 -10.07 2.30
N LEU A 249 10.14 -9.62 3.05
CA LEU A 249 10.26 -9.49 4.50
C LEU A 249 10.22 -10.88 5.14
N PRO A 250 10.97 -11.12 6.22
CA PRO A 250 11.04 -12.44 6.84
C PRO A 250 9.68 -12.92 7.38
N ASP A 251 8.76 -12.00 7.72
CA ASP A 251 7.43 -12.28 8.24
C ASP A 251 6.35 -12.46 7.17
N HIS A 252 6.73 -12.50 5.89
CA HIS A 252 5.82 -12.84 4.80
C HIS A 252 5.34 -14.30 4.93
N LEU A 253 4.02 -14.52 4.97
CA LEU A 253 3.45 -15.84 5.26
C LEU A 253 3.88 -16.93 4.26
N PRO A 254 3.86 -16.74 2.93
CA PRO A 254 4.38 -17.73 1.98
C PRO A 254 5.82 -18.15 2.26
N LEU A 255 6.69 -17.19 2.57
CA LEU A 255 8.08 -17.44 2.94
C LEU A 255 8.18 -18.21 4.27
N TYR A 256 7.36 -17.87 5.26
CA TYR A 256 7.30 -18.61 6.52
C TYR A 256 6.84 -20.06 6.29
N LEU A 257 5.90 -20.31 5.38
CA LEU A 257 5.48 -21.67 5.00
C LEU A 257 6.60 -22.43 4.29
N GLU A 258 7.40 -21.75 3.46
CA GLU A 258 8.60 -22.35 2.88
C GLU A 258 9.60 -22.74 3.98
N TYR A 259 9.84 -21.88 4.97
CA TYR A 259 10.66 -22.22 6.13
C TYR A 259 10.13 -23.47 6.86
N LEU A 260 8.83 -23.50 7.19
CA LEU A 260 8.22 -24.65 7.87
C LEU A 260 8.32 -25.94 7.05
N SER A 261 8.32 -25.86 5.72
CA SER A 261 8.46 -27.03 4.85
C SER A 261 9.84 -27.69 4.92
N VAL A 262 10.86 -26.98 5.42
CA VAL A 262 12.23 -27.52 5.59
C VAL A 262 12.43 -28.13 6.98
N LEU A 263 11.57 -27.78 7.95
CA LEU A 263 11.64 -28.25 9.33
C LEU A 263 11.00 -29.62 9.53
N PRO A 264 11.49 -30.48 10.45
CA PRO A 264 10.83 -31.73 10.79
C PRO A 264 9.32 -31.56 11.05
N GLU A 265 8.50 -32.53 10.65
CA GLU A 265 7.03 -32.42 10.68
C GLU A 265 6.46 -31.95 12.04
N ALA A 266 7.06 -32.38 13.16
CA ALA A 266 6.64 -31.96 14.48
C ALA A 266 6.85 -30.45 14.71
N GLU A 267 8.02 -29.93 14.33
CA GLU A 267 8.38 -28.50 14.44
C GLU A 267 7.57 -27.66 13.45
N ALA A 268 7.36 -28.16 12.22
CA ALA A 268 6.51 -27.50 11.24
C ALA A 268 5.06 -27.34 11.75
N ARG A 269 4.51 -28.39 12.36
CA ARG A 269 3.16 -28.37 12.96
C ARG A 269 3.10 -27.42 14.16
N GLU A 270 4.12 -27.40 15.01
CA GLU A 270 4.23 -26.45 16.12
C GLU A 270 4.28 -24.99 15.61
N GLY A 271 5.07 -24.73 14.57
CA GLY A 271 5.12 -23.42 13.91
C GLY A 271 3.75 -22.96 13.40
N LEU A 272 3.00 -23.84 12.73
CA LEU A 272 1.63 -23.54 12.30
C LEU A 272 0.67 -23.31 13.48
N GLN A 273 0.83 -24.05 14.59
CA GLN A 273 0.02 -23.84 15.78
C GLN A 273 0.28 -22.48 16.42
N ASN A 274 1.54 -22.03 16.45
CA ASN A 274 1.92 -20.72 16.97
C ASN A 274 1.25 -19.57 16.22
N ILE A 275 1.10 -19.69 14.89
CA ILE A 275 0.43 -18.68 14.06
C ILE A 275 -1.07 -18.95 13.82
N ALA A 276 -1.63 -20.04 14.37
CA ALA A 276 -3.03 -20.40 14.14
C ALA A 276 -4.05 -19.30 14.49
N PRO A 277 -3.87 -18.49 15.55
CA PRO A 277 -4.75 -17.35 15.80
C PRO A 277 -4.76 -16.31 14.67
N ILE A 278 -3.59 -16.07 14.05
CA ILE A 278 -3.43 -15.15 12.91
C ILE A 278 -4.10 -15.74 11.67
N LEU A 279 -3.87 -17.03 11.40
CA LEU A 279 -4.48 -17.73 10.27
C LEU A 279 -6.02 -17.73 10.37
N ALA A 280 -6.57 -17.98 11.55
CA ALA A 280 -8.01 -17.93 11.78
C ALA A 280 -8.59 -16.52 11.61
N LEU A 281 -7.86 -15.49 12.03
CA LEU A 281 -8.26 -14.10 11.85
C LEU A 281 -8.27 -13.70 10.36
N LEU A 282 -7.19 -14.00 9.63
CA LEU A 282 -7.07 -13.72 8.21
C LEU A 282 -8.14 -14.47 7.40
N GLY A 283 -8.29 -15.77 7.63
CA GLY A 283 -9.32 -16.58 7.00
C GLY A 283 -10.73 -16.05 7.26
N GLY A 284 -11.02 -15.64 8.50
CA GLY A 284 -12.29 -15.01 8.85
C GLY A 284 -12.56 -13.69 8.11
N ARG A 285 -11.54 -12.83 7.97
CA ARG A 285 -11.64 -11.55 7.23
C ARG A 285 -11.86 -11.79 5.75
N LEU A 286 -11.13 -12.73 5.15
CA LEU A 286 -11.29 -13.12 3.74
C LEU A 286 -12.67 -13.69 3.48
N LYS A 287 -13.17 -14.56 4.37
CA LYS A 287 -14.51 -15.15 4.26
C LYS A 287 -15.61 -14.09 4.38
N GLN A 288 -15.48 -13.11 5.26
CA GLN A 288 -16.40 -11.97 5.36
C GLN A 288 -16.40 -11.12 4.08
N ARG A 289 -15.24 -10.95 3.44
CA ARG A 289 -15.10 -10.24 2.17
C ARG A 289 -15.57 -11.06 0.96
N GLY A 290 -15.91 -12.34 1.14
CA GLY A 290 -16.26 -13.26 0.05
C GLY A 290 -15.07 -13.65 -0.82
N ALA A 291 -13.83 -13.45 -0.34
CA ALA A 291 -12.62 -13.79 -1.07
C ALA A 291 -12.30 -15.29 -0.90
N PRO A 292 -12.19 -16.08 -1.99
CA PRO A 292 -12.09 -17.53 -1.91
C PRO A 292 -10.79 -18.06 -1.28
N TRP A 293 -9.76 -17.21 -1.16
CA TRP A 293 -8.48 -17.52 -0.52
C TRP A 293 -8.59 -17.96 0.93
N TYR A 294 -9.70 -17.70 1.63
CA TYR A 294 -9.90 -18.18 3.02
C TYR A 294 -9.72 -19.71 3.14
N GLN A 295 -9.98 -20.45 2.06
CA GLN A 295 -9.83 -21.91 2.01
C GLN A 295 -8.38 -22.35 2.27
N LEU A 296 -7.39 -21.59 1.81
CA LEU A 296 -5.98 -21.85 2.08
C LEU A 296 -5.66 -21.75 3.58
N PHE A 297 -6.25 -20.78 4.26
CA PHE A 297 -6.09 -20.59 5.71
C PHE A 297 -6.76 -21.70 6.51
N ASP A 298 -7.98 -22.12 6.14
CA ASP A 298 -8.65 -23.27 6.76
C ASP A 298 -7.87 -24.58 6.54
N ALA A 299 -7.23 -24.75 5.38
CA ALA A 299 -6.35 -25.89 5.13
C ALA A 299 -5.12 -25.87 6.04
N LEU A 300 -4.44 -24.72 6.19
CA LEU A 300 -3.30 -24.57 7.10
C LEU A 300 -3.68 -24.84 8.57
N LEU A 301 -4.83 -24.35 9.02
CA LEU A 301 -5.35 -24.63 10.36
C LEU A 301 -5.62 -26.12 10.59
N THR A 302 -6.11 -26.80 9.56
CA THR A 302 -6.34 -28.26 9.58
C THR A 302 -5.01 -29.01 9.65
N LEU A 303 -4.01 -28.61 8.87
CA LEU A 303 -2.65 -29.19 8.90
C LEU A 303 -1.96 -28.97 10.25
N ALA A 304 -2.21 -27.82 10.90
CA ALA A 304 -1.75 -27.52 12.25
C ALA A 304 -2.40 -28.42 13.33
N GLY A 305 -3.54 -29.05 13.03
CA GLY A 305 -4.39 -29.71 14.03
C GLY A 305 -5.04 -28.73 15.01
N SER A 306 -5.26 -27.48 14.57
CA SER A 306 -5.88 -26.45 15.39
C SER A 306 -7.38 -26.68 15.56
N THR A 307 -7.93 -26.22 16.68
CA THR A 307 -9.39 -26.16 16.89
C THR A 307 -10.01 -24.89 16.32
N LEU A 308 -9.18 -23.93 15.91
CA LEU A 308 -9.60 -22.68 15.30
C LEU A 308 -9.97 -22.90 13.83
N THR A 309 -10.93 -22.11 13.37
CA THR A 309 -11.40 -22.07 11.98
C THR A 309 -11.66 -20.63 11.58
N SER A 310 -11.76 -20.33 10.29
CA SER A 310 -12.19 -19.01 9.81
C SER A 310 -13.54 -18.56 10.42
N ASP A 311 -14.41 -19.52 10.79
CA ASP A 311 -15.71 -19.25 11.42
C ASP A 311 -15.61 -18.94 12.93
N SER A 312 -14.51 -19.34 13.59
CA SER A 312 -14.32 -19.16 15.02
C SER A 312 -14.20 -17.69 15.44
N VAL A 313 -13.79 -16.82 14.51
CA VAL A 313 -13.50 -15.39 14.76
C VAL A 313 -14.56 -14.45 14.18
N THR A 314 -15.54 -14.97 13.41
CA THR A 314 -16.52 -14.18 12.64
C THR A 314 -17.30 -13.18 13.48
N LYS A 315 -17.68 -13.52 14.72
CA LYS A 315 -18.42 -12.60 15.61
C LYS A 315 -17.62 -11.35 15.99
N LYS A 316 -16.29 -11.45 16.02
CA LYS A 316 -15.38 -10.34 16.38
C LYS A 316 -15.12 -9.44 15.17
N ILE A 317 -14.99 -10.04 13.99
CA ILE A 317 -14.66 -9.34 12.74
C ILE A 317 -15.84 -8.51 12.20
N ILE A 318 -17.09 -8.90 12.48
CA ILE A 318 -18.29 -8.13 12.04
C ILE A 318 -18.26 -6.67 12.50
N GLN A 319 -17.54 -6.36 13.59
CA GLN A 319 -17.44 -5.01 14.14
C GLN A 319 -16.29 -4.19 13.53
N GLU A 320 -15.40 -4.78 12.73
CA GLU A 320 -14.27 -4.09 12.12
C GLU A 320 -14.70 -3.28 10.88
N SER A 321 -14.23 -2.04 10.77
CA SER A 321 -14.38 -1.23 9.56
C SER A 321 -13.39 -1.67 8.48
N ARG A 322 -13.83 -1.67 7.22
CA ARG A 322 -12.97 -1.97 6.08
C ARG A 322 -11.94 -0.87 5.83
N ASP A 323 -10.68 -1.26 5.78
CA ASP A 323 -9.52 -0.40 5.57
C ASP A 323 -9.07 -0.32 4.10
N ASP A 324 -9.58 -1.20 3.24
CA ASP A 324 -9.21 -1.35 1.83
C ASP A 324 -10.07 -0.48 0.87
N THR A 325 -11.12 0.15 1.39
CA THR A 325 -12.01 1.00 0.58
C THR A 325 -11.32 2.30 0.18
N ARG A 326 -11.69 2.86 -0.98
CA ARG A 326 -11.13 4.14 -1.45
C ARG A 326 -11.32 5.25 -0.41
N GLN A 327 -12.50 5.29 0.21
CA GLN A 327 -12.81 6.24 1.27
C GLN A 327 -11.94 6.06 2.52
N ALA A 328 -11.65 4.81 2.91
CA ALA A 328 -10.76 4.54 4.05
C ALA A 328 -9.31 4.94 3.74
N LEU A 329 -8.83 4.63 2.53
CA LEU A 329 -7.53 5.09 2.06
C LEU A 329 -7.47 6.61 2.06
N ASP A 330 -8.44 7.30 1.44
CA ASP A 330 -8.49 8.76 1.39
C ASP A 330 -8.53 9.39 2.80
N ALA A 331 -9.27 8.80 3.74
CA ALA A 331 -9.34 9.27 5.12
C ALA A 331 -7.99 9.18 5.88
N VAL A 332 -7.13 8.22 5.54
CA VAL A 332 -5.76 8.13 6.09
C VAL A 332 -4.90 9.30 5.60
N TRP A 333 -5.16 9.79 4.38
CA TRP A 333 -4.44 10.89 3.75
C TRP A 333 -5.08 12.27 3.98
N GLU A 334 -6.30 12.35 4.50
CA GLU A 334 -6.90 13.61 4.93
C GLU A 334 -6.14 14.17 6.17
N GLU A 335 -5.34 15.21 5.93
CA GLU A 335 -4.88 16.07 7.01
C GLU A 335 -6.11 16.68 7.70
N GLU A 336 -6.20 16.61 9.03
CA GLU A 336 -7.22 17.42 9.72
C GLU A 336 -6.93 18.86 9.37
N GLN A 337 -7.94 19.59 8.89
CA GLN A 337 -7.83 21.03 8.72
C GLN A 337 -7.23 21.64 9.98
N VAL A 338 -6.09 22.32 9.84
CA VAL A 338 -5.51 23.10 10.93
C VAL A 338 -6.52 24.18 11.30
N LYS A 339 -7.27 23.95 12.38
CA LYS A 339 -8.15 24.96 12.96
C LYS A 339 -7.27 25.99 13.65
N PHE A 340 -7.00 27.09 12.96
CA PHE A 340 -6.19 28.19 13.50
C PHE A 340 -6.87 28.99 14.63
N ILE A 341 -8.10 28.64 15.02
CA ILE A 341 -8.83 29.30 16.10
C ILE A 341 -9.50 28.21 16.95
N GLU A 342 -8.76 27.68 17.92
CA GLU A 342 -9.35 27.23 19.17
C GLU A 342 -9.08 28.32 20.21
N ASP A 343 -10.15 28.87 20.78
CA ASP A 343 -10.09 29.68 21.99
C ASP A 343 -9.61 28.78 23.13
N ASN A 344 -8.31 28.63 23.28
CA ASN A 344 -7.67 28.22 24.52
C ASN A 344 -6.24 28.75 24.55
N ALA A 345 -6.11 29.95 25.13
CA ALA A 345 -4.90 30.29 25.85
C ALA A 345 -4.57 29.12 26.81
N THR A 346 -3.29 28.80 26.97
CA THR A 346 -2.71 27.72 27.79
C THR A 346 -2.77 26.29 27.26
N THR A 347 -1.94 25.96 26.26
CA THR A 347 -1.04 24.78 26.32
C THR A 347 -0.01 24.82 25.19
N CYS A 348 1.19 25.33 25.48
CA CYS A 348 2.36 25.12 24.63
C CYS A 348 3.05 23.83 25.07
N ASP A 349 2.63 22.65 24.56
CA ASP A 349 3.48 21.43 24.62
C ASP A 349 2.92 20.22 23.84
N SER A 350 2.44 20.40 22.61
CA SER A 350 2.31 19.25 21.70
C SER A 350 2.69 19.62 20.27
N SER A 351 3.79 19.03 19.80
CA SER A 351 4.23 19.19 18.42
C SER A 351 3.28 18.45 17.48
N PRO A 352 2.99 18.97 16.27
CA PRO A 352 2.17 18.30 15.26
C PRO A 352 2.69 16.89 14.90
N LEU A 353 4.00 16.68 15.02
CA LEU A 353 4.67 15.40 14.80
C LEU A 353 4.23 14.29 15.77
N HIS A 354 3.94 14.63 17.04
CA HIS A 354 3.46 13.64 18.01
C HIS A 354 2.02 13.19 17.75
N HIS A 355 1.19 14.06 17.15
CA HIS A 355 -0.15 13.69 16.72
C HIS A 355 -0.13 12.82 15.45
N TYR A 356 0.80 13.08 14.52
CA TYR A 356 1.02 12.24 13.33
C TYR A 356 1.39 10.80 13.69
N GLN A 357 2.36 10.61 14.61
CA GLN A 357 2.75 9.27 15.09
C GLN A 357 1.62 8.55 15.84
N ARG A 358 0.72 9.28 16.51
CA ARG A 358 -0.43 8.68 17.21
C ARG A 358 -1.53 8.18 16.29
N ARG A 359 -1.72 8.75 15.09
CA ARG A 359 -2.73 8.29 14.12
C ARG A 359 -2.49 6.85 13.68
N PHE A 360 -1.25 6.49 13.37
CA PHE A 360 -0.89 5.12 12.99
C PHE A 360 -0.90 4.13 14.16
N SER A 361 -0.79 4.63 15.40
CA SER A 361 -0.84 3.80 16.61
C SER A 361 -2.25 3.43 17.09
N GLN A 362 -3.29 4.13 16.62
CA GLN A 362 -4.68 3.97 17.11
C GLN A 362 -5.55 3.05 16.25
N ASP A 363 -5.16 2.78 15.00
CA ASP A 363 -5.74 1.67 14.23
C ASP A 363 -5.09 0.38 14.69
N ALA A 364 -5.67 -0.12 15.78
CA ALA A 364 -5.18 -1.17 16.64
C ALA A 364 -4.72 -2.41 15.85
N ALA A 365 -3.51 -2.89 16.16
CA ALA A 365 -3.25 -4.32 16.13
C ALA A 365 -4.43 -5.02 16.81
N PRO A 366 -4.98 -6.11 16.24
CA PRO A 366 -6.11 -6.80 16.84
C PRO A 366 -5.77 -7.18 18.29
N GLN A 367 -6.33 -6.45 19.27
CA GLN A 367 -6.01 -6.55 20.71
C GLN A 367 -6.33 -7.91 21.34
N TYR A 368 -6.75 -8.87 20.53
CA TYR A 368 -7.27 -10.17 20.92
C TYR A 368 -6.47 -11.33 20.32
N VAL A 369 -5.38 -11.07 19.57
CA VAL A 369 -4.40 -12.09 19.18
C VAL A 369 -3.38 -12.21 20.31
N ASP A 370 -3.68 -13.04 21.29
CA ASP A 370 -2.75 -13.37 22.36
C ASP A 370 -1.87 -14.55 21.95
N VAL A 371 -0.67 -14.27 21.44
CA VAL A 371 0.33 -15.28 21.05
C VAL A 371 0.97 -15.95 22.27
N SER A 372 0.67 -15.50 23.50
CA SER A 372 1.21 -16.10 24.73
C SER A 372 0.57 -17.46 25.09
N ALA A 373 -0.42 -17.93 24.32
CA ALA A 373 -1.06 -19.22 24.54
C ALA A 373 -0.30 -20.44 23.96
N GLY A 374 0.86 -20.24 23.34
CA GLY A 374 1.56 -21.29 22.56
C GLY A 374 2.92 -21.79 23.07
N GLY A 375 3.48 -21.29 24.18
CA GLY A 375 4.82 -21.73 24.62
C GLY A 375 5.04 -21.68 26.13
N PRO A 376 5.74 -22.67 26.74
CA PRO A 376 6.05 -22.66 28.16
C PRO A 376 7.11 -21.58 28.48
N LYS A 377 6.96 -20.95 29.65
CA LYS A 377 7.97 -20.08 30.26
C LYS A 377 9.24 -20.82 30.64
#